data_AF-A0A150HQA2-F1
#
_entry.id   AF-A0A150HQA2-F1
#
_cell.length_a   1.000
_cell.length_b   1.000
_cell.length_c   1.000
_cell.angle_alpha   90.00
_cell.angle_beta   90.00
_cell.angle_gamma   90.00
#
_symmetry.space_group_name_H-M   'P 1'
#
loop_
_entity.id
_entity.type
_entity.pdbx_description
1 polymer ?
#
loop_
_entity_poly.entity_id
_entity_poly.type
_entity_poly.pdbx_seq_one_letter_code
_entity_poly.pdbx_strand_id
1 'polypeptide(L)' 'MRNIKRVEPWMSDAFLIWLRYIGYRIKTKGLSIEFLPTYKCKNLPRGGSIQHNGQMNKVANKLFAEFEEHVEA' A
#
# COMPACT_ATOMS: atom_id res chain seq x y z
N MET A 1 -3.10 20.78 15.26
CA MET A 1 -2.31 19.90 14.37
C MET A 1 -2.79 18.48 14.58
N ARG A 2 -3.28 17.78 13.55
CA ARG A 2 -3.50 16.32 13.67
C ARG A 2 -2.12 15.69 13.83
N ASN A 3 -1.91 14.85 14.84
CA ASN A 3 -0.72 14.00 14.93
C ASN A 3 -0.73 13.08 13.71
N ILE A 4 -0.04 13.48 12.65
CA ILE A 4 0.21 12.60 11.51
C ILE A 4 1.26 11.61 12.02
N LYS A 5 0.81 10.44 12.47
CA LYS A 5 1.71 9.32 12.74
C LYS A 5 2.50 9.09 11.44
N ARG A 6 3.80 9.35 11.49
CA ARG A 6 4.68 9.14 10.34
C ARG A 6 4.93 7.64 10.25
N VAL A 7 4.66 7.06 9.08
CA VAL A 7 5.04 5.66 8.82
C VAL A 7 6.57 5.59 8.83
N GLU A 8 7.12 4.63 9.56
CA GLU A 8 8.56 4.41 9.61
C GLU A 8 9.09 4.02 8.21
N PRO A 9 10.28 4.48 7.79
CA PRO A 9 10.79 4.20 6.44
C PRO A 9 10.80 2.71 6.07
N TRP A 10 11.23 1.85 7.00
CA TRP A 10 11.29 0.41 6.78
C TRP A 10 9.91 -0.24 6.58
N MET A 11 8.86 0.29 7.24
CA MET A 11 7.49 -0.21 7.07
C MET A 11 6.98 0.08 5.66
N SER A 12 7.42 1.19 5.05
CA SER A 12 7.05 1.51 3.67
C SER A 12 7.61 0.47 2.70
N ASP A 13 8.87 0.08 2.85
CA ASP A 13 9.49 -0.95 2.01
C ASP A 13 8.87 -2.33 2.25
N ALA A 14 8.66 -2.70 3.52
CA ALA A 14 8.01 -3.95 3.89
C ALA A 14 6.57 -4.04 3.33
N PHE A 15 5.81 -2.94 3.36
CA PHE A 15 4.48 -2.88 2.78
C PHE A 15 4.50 -3.12 1.26
N LEU A 16 5.44 -2.52 0.52
CA LEU A 16 5.58 -2.74 -0.92
C LEU A 16 5.97 -4.20 -1.24
N ILE A 17 6.79 -4.83 -0.40
CA ILE A 17 7.12 -6.26 -0.53
C ILE A 17 5.88 -7.13 -0.29
N TRP A 18 5.12 -6.85 0.78
CA TRP A 18 3.90 -7.57 1.10
C TRP A 18 2.85 -7.46 -0.02
N LEU A 19 2.68 -6.28 -0.62
CA LEU A 19 1.80 -6.10 -1.78
C LEU A 19 2.19 -7.00 -2.95
N ARG A 20 3.49 -7.16 -3.23
CA ARG A 20 3.96 -8.08 -4.27
C ARG A 20 3.65 -9.53 -3.92
N TYR A 21 3.85 -9.91 -2.66
CA TYR A 21 3.59 -11.26 -2.16
C TYR A 21 2.11 -11.64 -2.34
N ILE A 22 1.17 -10.76 -2.02
CA ILE A 22 -0.27 -11.03 -2.18
C ILE A 22 -0.77 -10.91 -3.63
N GLY A 23 0.10 -10.59 -4.58
CA GLY A 23 -0.21 -10.63 -6.01
C GLY A 23 -0.50 -9.27 -6.66
N TYR A 24 0.00 -8.16 -6.10
CA TYR A 24 0.04 -6.88 -6.81
C TYR A 24 1.33 -6.69 -7.61
N ARG A 25 1.19 -6.11 -8.79
CA ARG A 25 2.27 -5.44 -9.50
C ARG A 25 2.30 -3.97 -9.08
N ILE A 26 3.48 -3.50 -8.73
CA ILE A 26 3.71 -2.09 -8.39
C ILE A 26 4.16 -1.35 -9.64
N LYS A 27 3.51 -0.22 -9.95
CA LYS A 27 3.91 0.67 -11.05
C LYS A 27 4.02 2.10 -10.57
N THR A 28 5.09 2.78 -10.98
CA THR A 28 5.20 4.23 -10.81
C THR A 28 4.49 4.92 -11.97
N LYS A 29 3.65 5.92 -11.68
CA LYS A 29 2.95 6.74 -12.66
C LYS A 29 3.00 8.19 -12.23
N GLY A 30 3.90 8.97 -12.86
CA GLY A 30 4.16 10.34 -12.44
C GLY A 30 4.61 10.39 -10.98
N LEU A 31 3.88 11.12 -10.15
CA LEU A 31 4.16 11.33 -8.73
C LEU A 31 3.44 10.35 -7.80
N SER A 32 2.95 9.22 -8.32
CA SER A 32 2.32 8.17 -7.52
C SER A 32 2.84 6.78 -7.85
N ILE A 33 2.70 5.89 -6.88
CA ILE A 33 2.87 4.45 -7.00
C ILE A 33 1.47 3.84 -7.01
N GLU A 34 1.13 3.11 -8.07
CA GLU A 34 -0.14 2.41 -8.25
C GLU A 34 0.03 0.90 -8.03
N PHE A 35 -0.97 0.29 -7.39
CA PHE A 35 -1.05 -1.15 -7.14
C PHE A 35 -2.03 -1.79 -8.13
N LEU A 36 -1.51 -2.65 -8.99
CA LEU A 36 -2.27 -3.33 -10.03
C LEU A 36 -2.36 -4.82 -9.72
N PRO A 37 -3.55 -5.37 -9.42
CA PRO A 37 -3.70 -6.82 -9.24
C PRO A 37 -3.18 -7.58 -10.48
N THR A 38 -2.37 -8.61 -10.25
CA THR A 38 -1.83 -9.45 -11.33
C THR A 38 -2.89 -10.35 -11.96
N TYR A 39 -4.00 -10.60 -11.26
CA TYR A 39 -5.15 -11.35 -11.75
C TYR A 39 -6.46 -10.70 -11.27
N LYS A 40 -7.58 -11.03 -11.91
CA LYS A 40 -8.90 -10.55 -11.46
C LYS A 40 -9.35 -11.36 -10.24
N CYS A 41 -9.26 -10.79 -9.05
CA CYS A 41 -9.79 -11.40 -7.81
C CYS A 41 -10.53 -10.36 -6.97
N LYS A 42 -11.64 -10.76 -6.32
CA LYS A 42 -12.40 -9.89 -5.40
C LYS A 42 -11.58 -9.51 -4.17
N ASN A 43 -10.63 -10.34 -3.77
CA ASN A 43 -9.77 -10.15 -2.61
C ASN A 43 -8.57 -9.23 -2.90
N LEU A 44 -8.36 -8.82 -4.16
CA LEU A 44 -7.33 -7.86 -4.55
C LEU A 44 -8.00 -6.59 -5.11
N PRO A 45 -8.46 -5.66 -4.23
CA PRO A 45 -9.09 -4.42 -4.67
C PRO A 45 -8.17 -3.62 -5.60
N ARG A 46 -8.76 -3.08 -6.68
CA ARG A 46 -8.04 -2.25 -7.65
C ARG A 46 -7.93 -0.81 -7.19
N GLY A 47 -6.96 -0.10 -7.76
CA GLY A 47 -6.85 1.34 -7.64
C GLY A 47 -6.25 1.82 -6.33
N GLY A 48 -5.53 0.95 -5.60
CA GLY A 48 -4.67 1.40 -4.49
C GLY A 48 -3.51 2.24 -5.02
N SER A 49 -3.21 3.35 -4.35
CA SER A 49 -2.05 4.18 -4.68
C SER A 49 -1.50 4.95 -3.49
N ILE A 50 -0.18 5.20 -3.56
CA ILE A 50 0.58 6.07 -2.66
C ILE A 50 1.13 7.23 -3.48
N GLN A 51 0.91 8.46 -3.05
CA GLN A 51 1.55 9.64 -3.64
C GLN A 51 2.98 9.81 -3.12
N HIS A 52 3.84 10.50 -3.86
CA HIS A 52 5.24 10.76 -3.47
C HIS A 52 5.40 11.43 -2.09
N ASN A 53 4.38 12.17 -1.64
CA ASN A 53 4.32 12.80 -0.32
C ASN A 53 3.87 11.84 0.80
N GLY A 54 3.71 10.54 0.49
CA GLY A 54 3.25 9.49 1.42
C GLY A 54 1.73 9.40 1.56
N GLN A 55 0.94 10.26 0.89
CA GLN A 55 -0.52 10.18 1.00
C GLN A 55 -1.07 8.93 0.32
N MET A 56 -1.78 8.13 1.11
CA MET A 56 -2.46 6.93 0.66
C MET A 56 -3.93 7.22 0.36
N ASN A 57 -4.46 6.63 -0.70
CA ASN A 57 -5.90 6.66 -0.95
C ASN A 57 -6.65 5.63 -0.09
N LYS A 58 -7.99 5.59 -0.17
CA LYS A 58 -8.82 4.71 0.67
C LYS A 58 -8.44 3.22 0.56
N VAL A 59 -8.10 2.75 -0.65
CA VAL A 59 -7.74 1.35 -0.89
C VAL A 59 -6.36 1.04 -0.30
N ALA A 60 -5.39 1.93 -0.52
CA ALA A 60 -4.05 1.79 0.05
C ALA A 60 -4.06 1.83 1.58
N ASN A 61 -4.85 2.71 2.21
CA ASN A 61 -5.00 2.72 3.67
C ASN A 61 -5.58 1.42 4.21
N LYS A 62 -6.58 0.83 3.53
CA LYS A 62 -7.16 -0.45 3.96
C LYS A 62 -6.12 -1.58 3.89
N LEU A 63 -5.39 -1.65 2.77
CA LEU A 63 -4.31 -2.62 2.59
C LEU A 63 -3.18 -2.42 3.63
N PHE A 64 -2.87 -1.16 3.97
CA PHE A 64 -1.85 -0.87 4.97
C PHE A 64 -2.27 -1.32 6.38
N ALA A 65 -3.53 -1.10 6.76
CA ALA A 65 -4.05 -1.61 8.04
C ALA A 65 -4.02 -3.15 8.10
N GLU A 66 -4.41 -3.84 7.03
CA GLU A 66 -4.28 -5.31 6.93
C GLU A 66 -2.82 -5.76 7.04
N PHE A 67 -1.89 -5.00 6.47
CA PHE A 67 -0.45 -5.25 6.61
C PHE A 67 0.05 -5.06 8.04
N GLU A 68 -0.39 -4.01 8.76
CA GLU A 68 -0.01 -3.78 10.16
C GLU A 68 -0.42 -4.96 11.06
N GLU A 69 -1.60 -5.55 10.84
CA GLU A 69 -2.04 -6.76 11.55
C GLU A 69 -1.09 -7.96 11.33
N HIS A 70 -0.41 -8.05 10.19
CA HIS A 70 0.58 -9.09 9.91
C HIS A 70 1.96 -8.83 10.55
N VAL A 71 2.26 -7.58 10.91
CA VAL A 71 3.54 -7.19 11.53
C VAL A 71 3.45 -7.31 13.06
N GLU A 72 2.28 -7.08 13.64
CA GLU A 72 2.04 -7.21 15.08
C GLU A 72 1.78 -8.65 15.55
N ALA A 73 1.51 -9.59 14.63
CA ALA A 73 1.24 -11.01 14.89
C ALA A 73 2.52 -11.87 14.89
#